data_AF-J8EKW5-F1
#
_entry.id   AF-J8EKW5-F1
#
_cell.length_a   1.000
_cell.length_b   1.000
_cell.length_c   1.000
_cell.angle_alpha   90.00
_cell.angle_beta   90.00
_cell.angle_gamma   90.00
#
_symmetry.space_group_name_H-M   'P 1'
#
loop_
_entity.id
_entity.type
_entity.pdbx_description
1 polymer ?
#
loop_
_entity_poly.entity_id
_entity_poly.type
_entity_poly.pdbx_seq_one_letter_code
_entity_poly.pdbx_strand_id
1 'polypeptide(L)'
;PYWVHMQGQNITLKETKLVNNVPTDISRGYWGFMPNLGRSKNVIRTALVLGNNYDNANNVAVEGSLFIEHQTPDWNGYNASSIRIGRARSRNSDSSINTSAEILFDNDGSLDITAREGGINLISKGTTVINTSRIGTTQNSHLYMTADGDVSLDARTGRWQFNNGKSSSAYNSRTLQIDDKRVSGGDQADVDFGLGQYVMLRVPHHPSYTQYGLEIKNSDGTALQNIHVDTVYLRANNWTSAREKKTGIKDIEVDSLATMMALAPKQYYFKEDIEKLYDMRQAVIDGGYIEPTPTLNDIPLEYGFIADEIPDCLASTDRKTISSYRLTTIGIAGTQEVYKKHLALEETV
;
A
#
# COMPACT_ATOMS: atom_id res chain seq x y z
N PRO A 1 45.35 -33.72 22.82
CA PRO A 1 46.34 -32.61 22.72
C PRO A 1 45.99 -31.73 21.51
N TYR A 2 46.23 -30.42 21.58
CA TYR A 2 46.00 -29.49 20.46
C TYR A 2 47.33 -29.17 19.78
N TRP A 3 47.36 -29.15 18.45
CA TRP A 3 48.57 -28.89 17.69
C TRP A 3 48.26 -28.32 16.30
N VAL A 4 49.27 -27.73 15.68
CA VAL A 4 49.17 -27.16 14.33
C VAL A 4 49.90 -28.05 13.35
N HIS A 5 49.21 -28.48 12.31
CA HIS A 5 49.79 -29.21 11.19
C HIS A 5 50.02 -28.24 10.02
N MET A 6 51.27 -28.10 9.58
CA MET A 6 51.60 -27.34 8.38
C MET A 6 52.01 -28.33 7.28
N GLN A 7 51.27 -28.32 6.16
CA GLN A 7 51.55 -29.20 5.03
C GLN A 7 51.41 -28.43 3.72
N GLY A 8 52.54 -28.27 3.01
CA GLY A 8 52.58 -27.49 1.77
C GLY A 8 52.15 -26.04 2.00
N GLN A 9 51.09 -25.62 1.29
CA GLN A 9 50.54 -24.26 1.38
C GLN A 9 49.32 -24.16 2.32
N ASN A 10 49.09 -25.16 3.15
CA ASN A 10 47.93 -25.24 4.05
C ASN A 10 48.36 -25.38 5.51
N ILE A 11 47.60 -24.75 6.40
CA ILE A 11 47.71 -24.84 7.86
C ILE A 11 46.42 -25.45 8.39
N THR A 12 46.52 -26.51 9.18
CA THR A 12 45.36 -27.22 9.75
C THR A 12 45.48 -27.25 11.28
N LEU A 13 44.42 -26.84 11.96
CA LEU A 13 44.32 -26.97 13.41
C LEU A 13 43.86 -28.39 13.76
N LYS A 14 44.60 -29.07 14.63
CA LYS A 14 44.35 -30.47 15.01
C LYS A 14 44.13 -30.62 16.51
N GLU A 15 43.23 -31.53 16.84
CA GLU A 15 42.98 -31.99 18.20
C GLU A 15 43.03 -33.52 18.21
N THR A 16 43.87 -34.09 19.07
CA THR A 16 43.85 -35.53 19.33
C THR A 16 42.77 -35.85 20.37
N LYS A 17 41.79 -36.67 19.99
CA LYS A 17 40.77 -37.25 20.88
C LYS A 17 40.93 -38.77 20.93
N LEU A 18 40.44 -39.38 22.01
CA LEU A 18 40.25 -40.84 22.05
C LEU A 18 38.93 -41.17 21.36
N VAL A 19 38.99 -41.78 20.18
CA VAL A 19 37.83 -42.36 19.49
C VAL A 19 37.94 -43.86 19.67
N ASN A 20 36.98 -44.49 20.36
CA ASN A 20 37.04 -45.91 20.73
C ASN A 20 38.36 -46.31 21.42
N ASN A 21 38.81 -45.50 22.38
CA ASN A 21 40.09 -45.65 23.11
C ASN A 21 41.37 -45.55 22.26
N VAL A 22 41.27 -45.18 20.97
CA VAL A 22 42.43 -44.96 20.10
C VAL A 22 42.67 -43.46 19.94
N PRO A 23 43.89 -42.95 20.23
CA PRO A 23 44.27 -41.57 19.92
C PRO A 23 44.08 -41.30 18.42
N THR A 24 43.17 -40.40 18.11
CA THR A 24 42.77 -40.03 16.74
C THR A 24 42.85 -38.53 16.59
N ASP A 25 43.62 -38.06 15.61
CA ASP A 25 43.75 -36.64 15.29
C ASP A 25 42.57 -36.18 14.42
N ILE A 26 41.85 -35.18 14.92
CA ILE A 26 40.69 -34.62 14.24
C ILE A 26 41.01 -33.18 13.84
N SER A 27 40.70 -32.82 12.59
CA SER A 27 40.81 -31.45 12.10
C SER A 27 39.71 -30.57 12.70
N ARG A 28 40.08 -29.38 13.15
CA ARG A 28 39.18 -28.36 13.72
C ARG A 28 39.24 -27.02 12.99
N GLY A 29 40.15 -26.89 12.04
CA GLY A 29 40.23 -25.72 11.20
C GLY A 29 41.26 -25.87 10.10
N TYR A 30 41.17 -24.99 9.12
CA TYR A 30 41.97 -24.97 7.91
C TYR A 30 42.19 -23.55 7.45
N TRP A 31 43.41 -23.25 7.00
CA TRP A 31 43.75 -22.02 6.30
C TRP A 31 44.68 -22.35 5.14
N GLY A 32 44.29 -21.97 3.92
CA GLY A 32 45.12 -22.22 2.73
C GLY A 32 44.37 -22.13 1.41
N PHE A 33 44.98 -22.69 0.36
CA PHE A 33 44.44 -22.70 -1.00
C PHE A 33 43.43 -23.83 -1.20
N MET A 34 42.20 -23.47 -1.57
CA MET A 34 41.16 -24.45 -1.85
C MET A 34 41.51 -25.25 -3.10
N PRO A 35 41.30 -26.58 -3.12
CA PRO A 35 41.55 -27.39 -4.31
C PRO A 35 40.78 -26.85 -5.51
N ASN A 36 41.48 -26.60 -6.63
CA ASN A 36 40.91 -25.98 -7.82
C ASN A 36 40.20 -27.03 -8.70
N LEU A 37 39.11 -27.58 -8.18
CA LEU A 37 38.34 -28.63 -8.84
C LEU A 37 37.13 -28.00 -9.54
N GLY A 38 37.19 -27.88 -10.88
CA GLY A 38 36.02 -27.58 -11.72
C GLY A 38 35.79 -26.12 -12.13
N ARG A 39 36.59 -25.15 -11.65
CA ARG A 39 36.63 -23.79 -12.22
C ARG A 39 37.88 -23.62 -13.09
N SER A 40 37.81 -22.76 -14.10
CA SER A 40 38.94 -22.45 -14.99
C SER A 40 40.21 -22.20 -14.18
N LYS A 41 41.37 -22.66 -14.67
CA LYS A 41 42.69 -22.52 -14.01
C LYS A 41 43.06 -21.08 -13.61
N ASN A 42 42.29 -20.11 -14.07
CA ASN A 42 42.55 -18.68 -13.96
C ASN A 42 42.05 -18.03 -12.65
N VAL A 43 41.86 -18.80 -11.58
CA VAL A 43 41.29 -18.29 -10.33
C VAL A 43 42.04 -18.87 -9.13
N ILE A 44 42.45 -18.00 -8.23
CA ILE A 44 43.03 -18.30 -6.93
C ILE A 44 41.91 -18.28 -5.89
N ARG A 45 41.76 -19.37 -5.14
CA ARG A 45 40.79 -19.47 -4.04
C ARG A 45 41.50 -19.77 -2.73
N THR A 46 41.20 -18.98 -1.72
CA THR A 46 41.71 -19.18 -0.36
C THR A 46 40.57 -19.25 0.62
N ALA A 47 40.69 -20.09 1.63
CA ALA A 47 39.70 -20.18 2.69
C ALA A 47 40.34 -20.23 4.08
N LEU A 48 39.62 -19.66 5.04
CA LEU A 48 39.75 -19.94 6.47
C LEU A 48 38.48 -20.66 6.90
N VAL A 49 38.59 -21.88 7.42
CA VAL A 49 37.45 -22.65 7.95
C VAL A 49 37.74 -23.06 9.38
N LEU A 50 36.77 -22.88 10.27
CA LEU A 50 36.88 -23.16 11.70
C LEU A 50 35.68 -23.98 12.17
N GLY A 51 35.91 -24.96 13.02
CA GLY A 51 34.89 -25.80 13.65
C GLY A 51 35.03 -27.27 13.28
N ASN A 52 35.09 -27.59 11.99
CA ASN A 52 35.20 -28.98 11.52
C ASN A 52 36.28 -29.19 10.45
N ASN A 53 36.25 -30.37 9.83
CA ASN A 53 37.29 -30.88 8.97
C ASN A 53 37.13 -30.37 7.54
N TYR A 54 38.20 -29.78 7.00
CA TYR A 54 38.24 -29.21 5.66
C TYR A 54 38.95 -30.11 4.63
N ASP A 55 39.16 -31.41 4.90
CA ASP A 55 40.03 -32.28 4.10
C ASP A 55 39.41 -32.83 2.78
N ASN A 56 38.30 -32.26 2.30
CA ASN A 56 37.57 -32.67 1.10
C ASN A 56 37.17 -34.17 1.02
N ALA A 57 37.39 -34.96 2.08
CA ALA A 57 37.12 -36.39 2.05
C ALA A 57 35.62 -36.72 2.15
N ASN A 58 34.82 -35.82 2.74
CA ASN A 58 33.39 -36.00 2.92
C ASN A 58 32.65 -34.65 2.76
N ASN A 59 31.53 -34.66 2.04
CA ASN A 59 30.74 -33.46 1.73
C ASN A 59 30.08 -32.83 2.98
N VAL A 60 29.77 -33.60 4.02
CA VAL A 60 29.19 -33.08 5.27
C VAL A 60 30.25 -32.75 6.33
N ALA A 61 31.53 -33.01 6.07
CA ALA A 61 32.60 -32.78 7.05
C ALA A 61 32.77 -31.31 7.46
N VAL A 62 32.22 -30.38 6.70
CA VAL A 62 32.27 -28.93 6.98
C VAL A 62 31.02 -28.42 7.67
N GLU A 63 29.95 -29.22 7.80
CA GLU A 63 28.67 -28.78 8.36
C GLU A 63 28.86 -28.07 9.70
N GLY A 64 28.21 -26.92 9.89
CA GLY A 64 28.31 -26.09 11.09
C GLY A 64 29.59 -25.25 11.20
N SER A 65 30.56 -25.41 10.32
CA SER A 65 31.81 -24.62 10.37
C SER A 65 31.57 -23.16 10.00
N LEU A 66 32.31 -22.25 10.65
CA LEU A 66 32.54 -20.92 10.11
C LEU A 66 33.46 -21.04 8.89
N PHE A 67 33.17 -20.33 7.82
CA PHE A 67 34.09 -20.17 6.70
C PHE A 67 34.23 -18.69 6.30
N ILE A 68 35.43 -18.35 5.84
CA ILE A 68 35.74 -17.13 5.10
C ILE A 68 36.41 -17.60 3.82
N GLU A 69 35.81 -17.30 2.68
CA GLU A 69 36.33 -17.65 1.37
C GLU A 69 36.61 -16.38 0.57
N HIS A 70 37.75 -16.34 -0.09
CA HIS A 70 38.12 -15.29 -1.01
C HIS A 70 38.49 -15.92 -2.35
N GLN A 71 37.91 -15.37 -3.42
CA GLN A 71 38.18 -15.73 -4.79
C GLN A 71 38.72 -14.52 -5.54
N THR A 72 39.84 -14.68 -6.24
CA THR A 72 40.42 -13.64 -7.09
C THR A 72 40.98 -14.26 -8.38
N PRO A 73 40.89 -13.61 -9.55
CA PRO A 73 41.55 -14.10 -10.75
C PRO A 73 43.07 -14.22 -10.58
N ASP A 74 43.68 -15.19 -11.25
CA ASP A 74 45.12 -15.44 -11.19
C ASP A 74 45.97 -14.40 -11.96
N TRP A 75 45.35 -13.70 -12.92
CA TRP A 75 45.96 -12.67 -13.75
C TRP A 75 44.95 -11.56 -14.07
N ASN A 76 45.46 -10.33 -14.28
CA ASN A 76 44.75 -9.08 -14.60
C ASN A 76 43.19 -9.13 -14.65
N GLY A 77 42.53 -8.83 -13.53
CA GLY A 77 41.06 -8.83 -13.51
C GLY A 77 40.45 -8.70 -12.13
N TYR A 78 41.12 -8.05 -11.19
CA TYR A 78 40.78 -8.07 -9.76
C TYR A 78 39.37 -7.60 -9.43
N ASN A 79 38.72 -6.87 -10.34
CA ASN A 79 37.30 -6.51 -10.23
C ASN A 79 36.36 -7.72 -10.25
N ALA A 80 36.82 -8.90 -10.68
CA ALA A 80 36.07 -10.16 -10.63
C ALA A 80 36.27 -10.92 -9.30
N SER A 81 36.90 -10.31 -8.30
CA SER A 81 37.10 -10.92 -6.98
C SER A 81 35.82 -10.89 -6.17
N SER A 82 35.60 -11.91 -5.33
CA SER A 82 34.48 -11.96 -4.39
C SER A 82 34.90 -12.57 -3.06
N ILE A 83 34.16 -12.21 -2.00
CA ILE A 83 34.41 -12.67 -0.63
C ILE A 83 33.11 -13.21 -0.06
N ARG A 84 33.17 -14.35 0.63
CA ARG A 84 32.03 -14.95 1.34
C ARG A 84 32.40 -15.25 2.77
N ILE A 85 31.49 -14.94 3.69
CA ILE A 85 31.62 -15.27 5.12
C ILE A 85 30.33 -15.92 5.56
N GLY A 86 30.38 -17.08 6.22
CA GLY A 86 29.14 -17.72 6.66
C GLY A 86 29.30 -19.02 7.43
N ARG A 87 28.17 -19.72 7.58
CA ARG A 87 28.10 -21.05 8.19
C ARG A 87 27.91 -22.10 7.11
N ALA A 88 28.83 -23.06 7.05
CA ALA A 88 28.78 -24.15 6.11
C ALA A 88 27.65 -25.15 6.46
N ARG A 89 26.92 -25.60 5.45
CA ARG A 89 25.95 -26.69 5.52
C ARG A 89 26.57 -27.99 5.00
N SER A 90 27.25 -27.90 3.87
CA SER A 90 27.91 -29.03 3.21
C SER A 90 28.88 -28.53 2.15
N ARG A 91 29.45 -29.44 1.37
CA ARG A 91 30.17 -29.14 0.13
C ARG A 91 29.37 -29.56 -1.10
N ASN A 92 29.50 -28.75 -2.14
CA ASN A 92 29.10 -29.10 -3.50
C ASN A 92 30.10 -30.07 -4.14
N SER A 93 29.72 -30.67 -5.27
CA SER A 93 30.59 -31.58 -6.05
C SER A 93 31.84 -30.89 -6.59
N ASP A 94 31.80 -29.58 -6.81
CA ASP A 94 32.94 -28.73 -7.18
C ASP A 94 33.80 -28.29 -5.96
N SER A 95 33.53 -28.89 -4.79
CA SER A 95 34.16 -28.60 -3.50
C SER A 95 33.87 -27.20 -2.93
N SER A 96 33.03 -26.38 -3.57
CA SER A 96 32.59 -25.11 -2.99
C SER A 96 31.73 -25.38 -1.74
N ILE A 97 31.70 -24.41 -0.82
CA ILE A 97 30.86 -24.52 0.37
C ILE A 97 29.41 -24.18 0.01
N ASN A 98 28.49 -25.08 0.35
CA ASN A 98 27.06 -24.81 0.43
C ASN A 98 26.77 -24.29 1.84
N THR A 99 25.92 -23.26 1.98
CA THR A 99 25.82 -22.47 3.20
C THR A 99 24.43 -22.53 3.82
N SER A 100 24.37 -22.56 5.16
CA SER A 100 23.10 -22.37 5.89
C SER A 100 22.74 -20.87 5.98
N ALA A 101 23.76 -20.01 6.07
CA ALA A 101 23.66 -18.55 6.01
C ALA A 101 25.00 -17.95 5.59
N GLU A 102 24.99 -16.83 4.87
CA GLU A 102 26.20 -16.14 4.42
C GLU A 102 26.01 -14.64 4.21
N ILE A 103 27.14 -13.93 4.20
CA ILE A 103 27.30 -12.60 3.63
C ILE A 103 28.24 -12.74 2.43
N LEU A 104 27.77 -12.34 1.26
CA LEU A 104 28.52 -12.33 0.01
C LEU A 104 28.82 -10.88 -0.40
N PHE A 105 30.09 -10.60 -0.62
CA PHE A 105 30.57 -9.41 -1.30
C PHE A 105 30.87 -9.82 -2.73
N ASP A 106 30.00 -9.47 -3.66
CA ASP A 106 30.12 -9.90 -5.05
C ASP A 106 31.02 -8.94 -5.85
N ASN A 107 31.41 -9.40 -7.04
CA ASN A 107 32.37 -8.73 -7.91
C ASN A 107 31.88 -7.38 -8.47
N ASP A 108 30.57 -7.17 -8.54
CA ASP A 108 29.97 -5.92 -8.98
C ASP A 108 29.84 -4.89 -7.83
N GLY A 109 30.31 -5.24 -6.63
CA GLY A 109 30.23 -4.42 -5.43
C GLY A 109 28.92 -4.58 -4.66
N SER A 110 28.03 -5.49 -5.06
CA SER A 110 26.85 -5.84 -4.30
C SER A 110 27.19 -6.56 -3.00
N LEU A 111 26.26 -6.46 -2.04
CA LEU A 111 26.33 -7.12 -0.75
C LEU A 111 25.03 -7.91 -0.54
N ASP A 112 25.15 -9.23 -0.54
CA ASP A 112 24.03 -10.13 -0.29
C ASP A 112 24.12 -10.72 1.12
N ILE A 113 23.04 -10.60 1.89
CA ILE A 113 22.91 -11.24 3.20
C ILE A 113 21.80 -12.29 3.09
N THR A 114 22.17 -13.56 3.21
CA THR A 114 21.25 -14.68 2.97
C THR A 114 21.19 -15.61 4.17
N ALA A 115 19.98 -15.99 4.59
CA ALA A 115 19.72 -17.09 5.49
C ALA A 115 18.85 -18.13 4.79
N ARG A 116 19.34 -19.37 4.64
CA ARG A 116 18.66 -20.45 3.90
C ARG A 116 17.89 -21.43 4.79
N GLU A 117 18.28 -21.55 6.06
CA GLU A 117 17.68 -22.49 7.02
C GLU A 117 17.06 -21.78 8.23
N GLY A 118 17.07 -20.44 8.24
CA GLY A 118 16.55 -19.61 9.34
C GLY A 118 16.15 -18.23 8.84
N GLY A 119 15.96 -17.29 9.76
CA GLY A 119 15.59 -15.90 9.45
C GLY A 119 16.72 -14.90 9.69
N ILE A 120 16.57 -13.70 9.14
CA ILE A 120 17.42 -12.54 9.44
C ILE A 120 16.65 -11.62 10.38
N ASN A 121 17.21 -11.38 11.57
CA ASN A 121 16.64 -10.43 12.54
C ASN A 121 17.53 -9.18 12.62
N LEU A 122 16.95 -8.01 12.37
CA LEU A 122 17.62 -6.71 12.48
C LEU A 122 17.01 -5.93 13.66
N ILE A 123 17.70 -5.91 14.80
CA ILE A 123 17.18 -5.33 16.05
C ILE A 123 18.11 -4.20 16.51
N SER A 124 17.53 -3.03 16.80
CA SER A 124 18.23 -1.87 17.35
C SER A 124 17.50 -1.34 18.59
N LYS A 125 18.24 -0.84 19.59
CA LYS A 125 17.66 -0.12 20.74
C LYS A 125 17.17 1.28 20.35
N GLY A 126 17.76 1.86 19.31
CA GLY A 126 17.41 3.17 18.79
C GLY A 126 16.77 3.06 17.41
N THR A 127 17.11 3.99 16.53
CA THR A 127 16.60 4.02 15.16
C THR A 127 17.41 3.10 14.25
N THR A 128 16.72 2.32 13.43
CA THR A 128 17.29 1.68 12.23
C THR A 128 16.86 2.50 11.02
N VAL A 129 17.80 2.92 10.17
CA VAL A 129 17.51 3.67 8.95
C VAL A 129 17.93 2.82 7.75
N ILE A 130 16.97 2.55 6.86
CA ILE A 130 17.21 1.95 5.55
C ILE A 130 16.94 3.04 4.53
N ASN A 131 17.99 3.54 3.88
CA ASN A 131 17.90 4.62 2.91
C ASN A 131 18.44 4.14 1.56
N THR A 132 17.62 4.24 0.53
CA THR A 132 18.03 4.06 -0.85
C THR A 132 18.12 5.44 -1.47
N SER A 133 19.35 5.91 -1.64
CA SER A 133 19.60 7.26 -2.15
C SER A 133 20.54 7.19 -3.34
N ARG A 134 20.30 8.10 -4.28
CA ARG A 134 21.14 8.26 -5.45
C ARG A 134 22.43 8.99 -5.06
N ILE A 135 23.57 8.35 -5.30
CA ILE A 135 24.89 8.99 -5.39
C ILE A 135 25.31 8.90 -6.87
N GLY A 136 25.43 10.02 -7.60
CA GLY A 136 25.73 10.03 -9.06
C GLY A 136 24.48 10.12 -9.94
N THR A 137 24.57 10.18 -11.29
CA THR A 137 23.52 10.80 -12.13
C THR A 137 22.47 9.94 -12.85
N THR A 138 22.49 8.60 -12.80
CA THR A 138 21.87 7.83 -13.91
C THR A 138 20.82 6.77 -13.55
N GLN A 139 20.45 6.54 -12.29
CA GLN A 139 19.46 5.50 -11.94
C GLN A 139 18.42 5.93 -10.89
N ASN A 140 17.25 5.29 -10.93
CA ASN A 140 16.22 5.40 -9.90
C ASN A 140 16.60 4.51 -8.70
N SER A 141 16.40 5.02 -7.48
CA SER A 141 16.58 4.25 -6.25
C SER A 141 15.25 3.65 -5.83
N HIS A 142 15.24 2.35 -5.54
CA HIS A 142 14.04 1.61 -5.14
C HIS A 142 14.32 0.86 -3.85
N LEU A 143 13.31 0.78 -2.98
CA LEU A 143 13.26 -0.16 -1.86
C LEU A 143 12.18 -1.18 -2.16
N TYR A 144 12.58 -2.43 -2.39
CA TYR A 144 11.65 -3.54 -2.57
C TYR A 144 11.47 -4.30 -1.26
N MET A 145 10.22 -4.54 -0.88
CA MET A 145 9.83 -5.40 0.23
C MET A 145 8.84 -6.41 -0.32
N THR A 146 9.25 -7.68 -0.38
CA THR A 146 8.46 -8.75 -0.99
C THR A 146 8.42 -9.95 -0.05
N ALA A 147 7.23 -10.51 0.14
CA ALA A 147 7.00 -11.73 0.90
C ALA A 147 6.05 -12.62 0.12
N ASP A 148 6.29 -13.93 0.10
CA ASP A 148 5.36 -14.91 -0.50
C ASP A 148 4.08 -15.08 0.34
N GLY A 149 4.15 -14.72 1.64
CA GLY A 149 3.02 -14.64 2.56
C GLY A 149 2.54 -13.20 2.75
N ASP A 150 2.55 -12.71 3.98
CA ASP A 150 2.11 -11.38 4.37
C ASP A 150 3.27 -10.43 4.73
N VAL A 151 3.00 -9.13 4.64
CA VAL A 151 3.87 -8.06 5.17
C VAL A 151 3.13 -7.39 6.33
N SER A 152 3.61 -7.60 7.57
CA SER A 152 3.09 -6.92 8.76
C SER A 152 3.89 -5.67 9.09
N LEU A 153 3.19 -4.57 9.40
CA LEU A 153 3.76 -3.29 9.83
C LEU A 153 3.13 -2.83 11.14
N ASP A 154 3.83 -3.07 12.25
CA ASP A 154 3.31 -2.81 13.60
C ASP A 154 3.87 -1.50 14.18
N ALA A 155 3.02 -0.46 14.25
CA ALA A 155 3.36 0.78 14.95
C ALA A 155 2.74 0.78 16.36
N ARG A 156 3.57 0.64 17.39
CA ARG A 156 3.12 0.65 18.80
C ARG A 156 2.52 1.97 19.27
N THR A 157 2.72 3.05 18.51
CA THR A 157 2.11 4.35 18.75
C THR A 157 0.80 4.53 17.98
N GLY A 158 0.37 3.54 17.19
CA GLY A 158 -0.83 3.62 16.35
C GLY A 158 -0.69 4.57 15.16
N ARG A 159 0.53 4.89 14.73
CA ARG A 159 0.78 5.89 13.67
C ARG A 159 1.60 5.31 12.52
N TRP A 160 1.04 5.40 11.32
CA TRP A 160 1.69 5.04 10.06
C TRP A 160 1.67 6.24 9.11
N GLN A 161 2.79 6.50 8.44
CA GLN A 161 2.96 7.67 7.58
C GLN A 161 3.65 7.30 6.27
N PHE A 162 3.10 7.82 5.17
CA PHE A 162 3.65 7.69 3.83
C PHE A 162 3.82 9.09 3.25
N ASN A 163 5.08 9.49 3.06
CA ASN A 163 5.45 10.84 2.66
C ASN A 163 6.04 10.85 1.25
N ASN A 164 5.85 11.95 0.53
CA ASN A 164 6.42 12.22 -0.77
C ASN A 164 7.45 13.36 -0.70
N GLY A 165 8.13 13.65 -1.80
CA GLY A 165 9.14 14.72 -1.87
C GLY A 165 8.61 16.13 -2.11
N LYS A 166 7.28 16.38 -2.05
CA LYS A 166 6.69 17.66 -2.46
C LYS A 166 7.07 18.82 -1.52
N SER A 167 7.37 18.54 -0.25
CA SER A 167 7.68 19.53 0.77
C SER A 167 8.68 19.00 1.78
N SER A 168 9.43 19.89 2.42
CA SER A 168 10.24 19.59 3.61
C SER A 168 9.40 19.48 4.89
N SER A 169 8.15 19.96 4.87
CA SER A 169 7.22 19.79 5.99
C SER A 169 6.57 18.42 5.93
N ALA A 170 6.75 17.62 6.99
CA ALA A 170 6.17 16.28 7.13
C ALA A 170 4.63 16.24 7.01
N TYR A 171 3.96 17.38 7.22
CA TYR A 171 2.52 17.51 7.03
C TYR A 171 2.16 17.69 5.55
N ASN A 172 2.85 18.61 4.87
CA ASN A 172 2.59 18.95 3.46
C ASN A 172 3.11 17.88 2.49
N SER A 173 4.06 17.04 2.93
CA SER A 173 4.57 15.91 2.16
C SER A 173 3.71 14.65 2.30
N ARG A 174 2.69 14.65 3.18
CA ARG A 174 1.96 13.42 3.49
C ARG A 174 1.06 13.04 2.33
N THR A 175 1.25 11.81 1.83
CA THR A 175 0.35 11.22 0.83
C THR A 175 -0.74 10.40 1.51
N LEU A 176 -0.35 9.64 2.54
CA LEU A 176 -1.25 8.82 3.33
C LEU A 176 -0.86 8.84 4.81
N GLN A 177 -1.85 8.83 5.69
CA GLN A 177 -1.69 8.64 7.13
C GLN A 177 -2.71 7.65 7.68
N ILE A 178 -2.28 6.83 8.64
CA ILE A 178 -3.20 6.13 9.52
C ILE A 178 -2.84 6.49 10.95
N ASP A 179 -3.80 7.03 11.70
CA ASP A 179 -3.69 7.36 13.11
C ASP A 179 -4.80 6.62 13.87
N ASP A 180 -4.44 5.51 14.52
CA ASP A 180 -5.28 4.85 15.53
C ASP A 180 -5.09 5.56 16.87
N LYS A 181 -5.93 6.56 17.15
CA LYS A 181 -5.79 7.39 18.34
C LYS A 181 -6.13 6.65 19.61
N ARG A 182 -6.70 5.44 19.55
CA ARG A 182 -7.04 4.64 20.74
C ARG A 182 -5.81 4.26 21.54
N VAL A 183 -4.69 4.08 20.85
CA VAL A 183 -3.39 3.77 21.45
C VAL A 183 -2.94 4.86 22.44
N SER A 184 -3.23 6.13 22.17
CA SER A 184 -2.83 7.27 23.02
C SER A 184 -3.98 7.93 23.79
N GLY A 185 -5.21 7.88 23.24
CA GLY A 185 -6.39 8.60 23.71
C GLY A 185 -7.42 7.72 24.42
N GLY A 186 -7.13 6.43 24.60
CA GLY A 186 -8.06 5.45 25.17
C GLY A 186 -9.10 4.96 24.18
N ASP A 187 -9.90 3.97 24.59
CA ASP A 187 -10.75 3.21 23.66
C ASP A 187 -11.73 4.08 22.88
N GLN A 188 -12.21 5.19 23.44
CA GLN A 188 -13.17 6.10 22.80
C GLN A 188 -12.56 7.01 21.72
N ALA A 189 -11.25 6.99 21.52
CA ALA A 189 -10.60 7.82 20.50
C ALA A 189 -10.83 7.25 19.09
N ASP A 190 -10.87 8.16 18.12
CA ASP A 190 -11.21 7.81 16.75
C ASP A 190 -10.03 7.16 15.99
N VAL A 191 -10.35 6.42 14.93
CA VAL A 191 -9.35 5.94 13.97
C VAL A 191 -9.46 6.76 12.70
N ASP A 192 -8.33 7.33 12.29
CA ASP A 192 -8.25 8.30 11.21
C ASP A 192 -7.38 7.81 10.07
N PHE A 193 -7.93 7.82 8.86
CA PHE A 193 -7.25 7.50 7.61
C PHE A 193 -7.17 8.76 6.75
N GLY A 194 -6.03 9.45 6.80
CA GLY A 194 -5.81 10.72 6.12
C GLY A 194 -5.32 10.53 4.69
N LEU A 195 -5.98 11.20 3.74
CA LEU A 195 -5.65 11.21 2.31
C LEU A 195 -5.11 12.59 1.92
N GLY A 196 -3.80 12.66 1.72
CA GLY A 196 -3.11 13.92 1.47
C GLY A 196 -3.28 14.93 2.63
N GLN A 197 -3.42 16.20 2.28
CA GLN A 197 -3.58 17.31 3.23
C GLN A 197 -5.03 17.80 3.41
N TYR A 198 -6.00 17.21 2.70
CA TYR A 198 -7.32 17.81 2.55
C TYR A 198 -8.45 17.00 3.18
N VAL A 199 -8.42 15.68 3.07
CA VAL A 199 -9.54 14.82 3.44
C VAL A 199 -9.06 13.69 4.32
N MET A 200 -9.90 13.31 5.27
CA MET A 200 -9.73 12.10 6.06
C MET A 200 -11.02 11.29 6.09
N LEU A 201 -10.84 9.98 6.17
CA LEU A 201 -11.88 9.04 6.53
C LEU A 201 -11.74 8.73 8.01
N ARG A 202 -12.80 8.93 8.79
CA ARG A 202 -12.79 8.66 10.23
C ARG A 202 -13.75 7.54 10.57
N VAL A 203 -13.25 6.59 11.35
CA VAL A 203 -14.08 5.64 12.10
C VAL A 203 -14.24 6.17 13.53
N PRO A 204 -15.39 6.75 13.88
CA PRO A 204 -15.64 7.32 15.17
C PRO A 204 -15.84 6.24 16.24
N HIS A 205 -15.15 6.40 17.36
CA HIS A 205 -15.31 5.49 18.51
C HIS A 205 -15.95 6.15 19.73
N HIS A 206 -16.10 7.47 19.71
CA HIS A 206 -16.75 8.17 20.80
C HIS A 206 -18.26 7.88 20.82
N PRO A 207 -18.86 7.56 21.99
CA PRO A 207 -20.27 7.16 22.08
C PRO A 207 -21.26 8.17 21.47
N SER A 208 -20.96 9.47 21.54
CA SER A 208 -21.87 10.52 21.02
C SER A 208 -22.03 10.55 19.49
N TYR A 209 -21.09 9.96 18.74
CA TYR A 209 -21.11 10.01 17.28
C TYR A 209 -20.68 8.71 16.59
N THR A 210 -20.39 7.64 17.34
CA THR A 210 -20.14 6.30 16.78
C THR A 210 -21.32 5.76 15.94
N GLN A 211 -22.55 6.20 16.26
CA GLN A 211 -23.76 5.82 15.52
C GLN A 211 -23.76 6.23 14.04
N TYR A 212 -22.92 7.20 13.65
CA TYR A 212 -22.88 7.69 12.27
C TYR A 212 -22.02 6.83 11.34
N GLY A 213 -21.28 5.85 11.87
CA GLY A 213 -20.41 5.01 11.05
C GLY A 213 -19.25 5.83 10.46
N LEU A 214 -18.97 5.70 9.17
CA LEU A 214 -17.86 6.38 8.51
C LEU A 214 -18.11 7.89 8.31
N GLU A 215 -17.16 8.73 8.74
CA GLU A 215 -17.19 10.18 8.47
C GLU A 215 -16.15 10.57 7.42
N ILE A 216 -16.52 11.46 6.50
CA ILE A 216 -15.57 12.17 5.63
C ILE A 216 -15.34 13.54 6.26
N LYS A 217 -14.10 13.85 6.63
CA LYS A 217 -13.76 15.11 7.31
C LYS A 217 -12.60 15.83 6.64
N ASN A 218 -12.40 17.09 7.03
CA ASN A 218 -11.18 17.82 6.73
C ASN A 218 -9.98 17.19 7.46
N SER A 219 -8.77 17.52 7.05
CA SER A 219 -7.55 16.86 7.55
C SER A 219 -7.25 17.01 9.04
N ASP A 220 -7.85 17.97 9.73
CA ASP A 220 -7.76 18.12 11.19
C ASP A 220 -8.90 17.43 11.96
N GLY A 221 -9.89 16.89 11.25
CA GLY A 221 -11.02 16.16 11.80
C GLY A 221 -12.05 17.02 12.53
N THR A 222 -12.08 18.32 12.25
CA THR A 222 -12.98 19.27 12.91
C THR A 222 -14.32 19.44 12.18
N ALA A 223 -14.35 19.26 10.85
CA ALA A 223 -15.53 19.49 10.03
C ALA A 223 -15.77 18.36 9.03
N LEU A 224 -17.05 18.04 8.80
CA LEU A 224 -17.45 17.14 7.72
C LEU A 224 -17.10 17.74 6.35
N GLN A 225 -16.79 16.89 5.39
CA GLN A 225 -16.47 17.25 4.01
C GLN A 225 -17.47 16.65 3.02
N ASN A 226 -17.52 17.27 1.83
CA ASN A 226 -18.43 16.85 0.77
C ASN A 226 -17.96 15.55 0.12
N ILE A 227 -18.93 14.83 -0.47
CA ILE A 227 -18.70 13.66 -1.32
C ILE A 227 -19.24 14.01 -2.71
N HIS A 228 -18.40 13.87 -3.73
CA HIS A 228 -18.83 13.93 -5.13
C HIS A 228 -18.98 12.50 -5.63
N VAL A 229 -20.19 12.12 -6.02
CA VAL A 229 -20.56 10.79 -6.53
C VAL A 229 -21.59 10.94 -7.64
N ASP A 230 -21.53 10.07 -8.64
CA ASP A 230 -22.53 10.02 -9.72
C ASP A 230 -23.82 9.31 -9.26
N THR A 231 -23.66 8.14 -8.62
CA THR A 231 -24.76 7.33 -8.12
C THR A 231 -24.49 6.86 -6.69
N VAL A 232 -25.53 6.88 -5.84
CA VAL A 232 -25.45 6.38 -4.47
C VAL A 232 -26.62 5.44 -4.17
N TYR A 233 -26.30 4.26 -3.63
CA TYR A 233 -27.30 3.31 -3.13
C TYR A 233 -27.37 3.39 -1.60
N LEU A 234 -28.52 3.83 -1.09
CA LEU A 234 -28.74 4.00 0.35
C LEU A 234 -29.98 3.20 0.78
N ARG A 235 -29.88 2.54 1.94
CA ARG A 235 -31.06 1.91 2.57
C ARG A 235 -32.06 2.96 3.08
N ALA A 236 -31.55 4.08 3.59
CA ALA A 236 -32.34 5.21 4.05
C ALA A 236 -31.50 6.49 3.92
N ASN A 237 -32.14 7.59 3.52
CA ASN A 237 -31.54 8.92 3.53
C ASN A 237 -32.21 9.73 4.65
N ASN A 238 -31.50 9.93 5.76
CA ASN A 238 -32.01 10.64 6.93
C ASN A 238 -31.36 12.01 7.04
N TRP A 239 -32.16 13.07 6.99
CA TRP A 239 -31.69 14.44 7.12
C TRP A 239 -31.62 14.87 8.59
N THR A 240 -30.54 15.54 9.00
CA THR A 240 -30.50 16.18 10.32
C THR A 240 -31.53 17.32 10.36
N SER A 241 -32.54 17.20 11.22
CA SER A 241 -33.62 18.18 11.34
C SER A 241 -34.03 18.43 12.79
N ALA A 242 -33.06 18.65 13.69
CA ALA A 242 -33.32 18.99 15.08
C ALA A 242 -33.62 20.49 15.25
N ARG A 243 -34.62 20.84 16.08
CA ARG A 243 -35.00 22.26 16.35
C ARG A 243 -33.85 23.05 16.94
N GLU A 244 -33.08 22.44 17.85
CA GLU A 244 -31.88 23.04 18.46
C GLU A 244 -30.79 23.42 17.45
N LYS A 245 -30.80 22.82 16.26
CA LYS A 245 -29.87 23.13 15.16
C LYS A 245 -30.43 24.15 14.16
N LYS A 246 -31.64 24.68 14.40
CA LYS A 246 -32.35 25.59 13.50
C LYS A 246 -32.71 26.88 14.22
N THR A 247 -32.57 28.00 13.52
CA THR A 247 -32.99 29.33 13.98
C THR A 247 -33.82 30.01 12.88
N GLY A 248 -34.53 31.09 13.22
CA GLY A 248 -35.34 31.83 12.24
C GLY A 248 -36.49 31.00 11.63
N ILE A 249 -37.07 30.08 12.40
CA ILE A 249 -38.16 29.21 11.95
C ILE A 249 -39.42 30.07 11.73
N LYS A 250 -39.84 30.19 10.47
CA LYS A 250 -41.03 30.92 10.02
C LYS A 250 -41.84 30.07 9.03
N ASP A 251 -43.03 30.54 8.68
CA ASP A 251 -43.79 30.01 7.56
C ASP A 251 -43.05 30.23 6.24
N ILE A 252 -43.39 29.43 5.23
CA ILE A 252 -42.79 29.53 3.88
C ILE A 252 -43.26 30.85 3.24
N GLU A 253 -42.31 31.75 2.97
CA GLU A 253 -42.59 33.08 2.43
C GLU A 253 -42.83 33.09 0.91
N VAL A 254 -42.38 32.06 0.19
CA VAL A 254 -42.64 31.93 -1.26
C VAL A 254 -44.04 31.38 -1.54
N ASP A 255 -44.66 31.82 -2.64
CA ASP A 255 -45.89 31.21 -3.15
C ASP A 255 -45.57 29.78 -3.60
N SER A 256 -45.98 28.81 -2.78
CA SER A 256 -45.61 27.41 -2.96
C SER A 256 -46.28 26.83 -4.20
N LEU A 257 -47.56 27.16 -4.44
CA LEU A 257 -48.27 26.72 -5.63
C LEU A 257 -47.67 27.32 -6.89
N ALA A 258 -47.46 28.64 -6.95
CA ALA A 258 -46.87 29.29 -8.12
C ALA A 258 -45.45 28.76 -8.39
N THR A 259 -44.65 28.51 -7.35
CA THR A 259 -43.32 27.90 -7.47
C THR A 259 -43.40 26.52 -8.10
N MET A 260 -44.35 25.67 -7.69
CA MET A 260 -44.54 24.35 -8.27
C MET A 260 -45.06 24.42 -9.72
N MET A 261 -45.96 25.35 -10.01
CA MET A 261 -46.50 25.55 -11.37
C MET A 261 -45.47 26.13 -12.35
N ALA A 262 -44.39 26.75 -11.85
CA ALA A 262 -43.28 27.21 -12.68
C ALA A 262 -42.31 26.09 -13.10
N LEU A 263 -42.41 24.90 -12.50
CA LEU A 263 -41.53 23.77 -12.84
C LEU A 263 -41.90 23.17 -14.20
N ALA A 264 -40.91 22.99 -15.07
CA ALA A 264 -41.07 22.36 -16.37
C ALA A 264 -40.27 21.06 -16.46
N PRO A 265 -40.89 19.87 -16.26
CA PRO A 265 -40.22 18.60 -16.47
C PRO A 265 -39.71 18.45 -17.91
N LYS A 266 -38.52 17.88 -18.06
CA LYS A 266 -37.87 17.60 -19.35
C LYS A 266 -37.43 16.14 -19.39
N GLN A 267 -37.38 15.61 -20.60
CA GLN A 267 -36.63 14.39 -20.90
C GLN A 267 -35.28 14.79 -21.51
N TYR A 268 -34.19 14.12 -21.15
CA TYR A 268 -32.86 14.46 -21.64
C TYR A 268 -31.93 13.23 -21.61
N TYR A 269 -30.82 13.32 -22.34
CA TYR A 269 -29.69 12.39 -22.25
C TYR A 269 -28.51 13.15 -21.65
N PHE A 270 -27.68 12.49 -20.84
CA PHE A 270 -26.39 13.07 -20.48
C PHE A 270 -25.46 13.11 -21.69
N LYS A 271 -24.63 14.15 -21.77
CA LYS A 271 -23.65 14.31 -22.86
C LYS A 271 -22.71 13.10 -22.94
N GLU A 272 -22.27 12.61 -21.80
CA GLU A 272 -21.38 11.44 -21.70
C GLU A 272 -22.04 10.17 -22.25
N ASP A 273 -23.35 9.99 -22.09
CA ASP A 273 -24.05 8.82 -22.63
C ASP A 273 -24.24 8.92 -24.14
N ILE A 274 -24.44 10.14 -24.67
CA ILE A 274 -24.42 10.37 -26.11
C ILE A 274 -23.01 10.10 -26.69
N GLU A 275 -21.95 10.49 -25.98
CA GLU A 275 -20.56 10.18 -26.36
C GLU A 275 -20.32 8.67 -26.37
N LYS A 276 -20.73 7.93 -25.33
CA LYS A 276 -20.67 6.46 -25.30
C LYS A 276 -21.41 5.83 -26.47
N LEU A 277 -22.57 6.37 -26.86
CA LEU A 277 -23.30 5.89 -28.03
C LEU A 277 -22.48 6.06 -29.32
N TYR A 278 -21.75 7.17 -29.47
CA TYR A 278 -20.84 7.35 -30.61
C TYR A 278 -19.69 6.35 -30.59
N ASP A 279 -19.11 6.07 -29.42
CA ASP A 279 -18.05 5.06 -29.27
C ASP A 279 -18.56 3.65 -29.64
N MET A 280 -19.77 3.30 -29.18
CA MET A 280 -20.40 2.02 -29.53
C MET A 280 -20.61 1.89 -31.04
N ARG A 281 -21.02 2.98 -31.71
CA ARG A 281 -21.17 3.00 -33.18
C ARG A 281 -19.83 2.86 -33.89
N GLN A 282 -18.80 3.55 -33.42
CA GLN A 282 -17.46 3.47 -34.00
C GLN A 282 -16.89 2.05 -33.88
N ALA A 283 -17.08 1.39 -32.74
CA ALA A 283 -16.66 0.01 -32.53
C ALA A 283 -17.33 -0.98 -33.51
N VAL A 284 -18.60 -0.76 -33.86
CA VAL A 284 -19.30 -1.57 -34.88
C VAL A 284 -18.70 -1.34 -36.28
N ILE A 285 -18.35 -0.10 -36.61
CA ILE A 285 -17.69 0.23 -37.88
C ILE A 285 -16.32 -0.46 -37.96
N ASP A 286 -15.51 -0.32 -36.91
CA ASP A 286 -14.15 -0.86 -36.84
C ASP A 286 -14.13 -2.40 -36.83
N GLY A 287 -15.18 -3.03 -36.26
CA GLY A 287 -15.37 -4.47 -36.18
C GLY A 287 -15.91 -5.16 -37.44
N GLY A 288 -16.09 -4.43 -38.54
CA GLY A 288 -16.54 -5.00 -39.82
C GLY A 288 -18.06 -4.95 -40.06
N TYR A 289 -18.69 -3.85 -39.64
CA TYR A 289 -20.09 -3.48 -39.87
C TYR A 289 -21.09 -4.63 -39.67
N ILE A 290 -21.56 -4.78 -38.43
CA ILE A 290 -22.57 -5.75 -38.03
C ILE A 290 -23.83 -4.99 -37.60
N GLU A 291 -24.96 -5.21 -38.28
CA GLU A 291 -26.26 -4.69 -37.84
C GLU A 291 -26.80 -5.52 -36.66
N PRO A 292 -27.52 -4.93 -35.69
CA PRO A 292 -28.02 -3.55 -35.69
C PRO A 292 -27.04 -2.52 -35.11
N THR A 293 -26.94 -1.36 -35.78
CA THR A 293 -26.18 -0.21 -35.27
C THR A 293 -26.81 0.37 -33.99
N PRO A 294 -26.02 0.67 -32.93
CA PRO A 294 -26.53 1.28 -31.71
C PRO A 294 -27.31 2.60 -31.93
N THR A 295 -28.39 2.77 -31.19
CA THR A 295 -29.36 3.86 -31.26
C THR A 295 -29.53 4.56 -29.91
N LEU A 296 -30.34 5.62 -29.86
CA LEU A 296 -30.66 6.30 -28.60
C LEU A 296 -31.37 5.39 -27.59
N ASN A 297 -32.00 4.30 -28.03
CA ASN A 297 -32.63 3.32 -27.13
C ASN A 297 -31.61 2.48 -26.35
N ASP A 298 -30.35 2.50 -26.78
CA ASP A 298 -29.25 1.74 -26.17
C ASP A 298 -28.54 2.53 -25.05
N ILE A 299 -28.99 3.75 -24.76
CA ILE A 299 -28.48 4.60 -23.69
C ILE A 299 -29.61 5.09 -22.76
N PRO A 300 -29.31 5.45 -21.50
CA PRO A 300 -30.33 5.89 -20.55
C PRO A 300 -31.00 7.20 -20.97
N LEU A 301 -32.33 7.19 -21.09
CA LEU A 301 -33.16 8.39 -21.20
C LEU A 301 -33.59 8.84 -19.80
N GLU A 302 -33.20 10.05 -19.42
CA GLU A 302 -33.44 10.61 -18.10
C GLU A 302 -34.63 11.58 -18.10
N TYR A 303 -35.23 11.75 -16.92
CA TYR A 303 -36.33 12.68 -16.69
C TYR A 303 -36.06 13.54 -15.47
N GLY A 304 -36.31 14.84 -15.57
CA GLY A 304 -36.08 15.74 -14.46
C GLY A 304 -36.26 17.20 -14.82
N PHE A 305 -35.57 18.06 -14.09
CA PHE A 305 -35.61 19.51 -14.26
C PHE A 305 -34.22 20.04 -14.58
N ILE A 306 -34.16 21.15 -15.31
CA ILE A 306 -32.91 21.86 -15.62
C ILE A 306 -32.71 22.94 -14.55
N ALA A 307 -31.61 22.87 -13.81
CA ALA A 307 -31.35 23.76 -12.68
C ALA A 307 -31.31 25.25 -13.09
N ASP A 308 -30.94 25.55 -14.34
CA ASP A 308 -30.95 26.91 -14.91
C ASP A 308 -32.35 27.45 -15.23
N GLU A 309 -33.39 26.59 -15.25
CA GLU A 309 -34.76 26.97 -15.66
C GLU A 309 -35.76 27.01 -14.49
N ILE A 310 -35.35 26.65 -13.28
CA ILE A 310 -36.23 26.59 -12.10
C ILE A 310 -36.11 27.80 -11.16
N PRO A 311 -37.09 28.05 -10.28
CA PRO A 311 -37.01 29.08 -9.25
C PRO A 311 -35.78 28.95 -8.33
N ASP A 312 -35.19 30.08 -7.96
CA ASP A 312 -33.94 30.16 -7.16
C ASP A 312 -34.01 29.41 -5.82
N CYS A 313 -35.19 29.33 -5.20
CA CYS A 313 -35.37 28.62 -3.94
C CYS A 313 -35.11 27.11 -4.05
N LEU A 314 -35.16 26.53 -5.26
CA LEU A 314 -35.01 25.10 -5.54
C LEU A 314 -33.64 24.73 -6.13
N ALA A 315 -32.95 25.66 -6.78
CA ALA A 315 -31.62 25.47 -7.33
C ALA A 315 -30.50 25.69 -6.29
N SER A 316 -29.32 25.14 -6.54
CA SER A 316 -28.10 25.59 -5.89
C SER A 316 -27.71 26.99 -6.35
N THR A 317 -26.88 27.67 -5.57
CA THR A 317 -26.43 29.04 -5.87
C THR A 317 -25.70 29.16 -7.20
N ASP A 318 -24.99 28.12 -7.63
CA ASP A 318 -24.34 28.05 -8.93
C ASP A 318 -25.26 27.59 -10.08
N ARG A 319 -26.54 27.32 -9.77
CA ARG A 319 -27.58 26.80 -10.67
C ARG A 319 -27.20 25.52 -11.41
N LYS A 320 -26.31 24.70 -10.85
CA LYS A 320 -25.91 23.41 -11.43
C LYS A 320 -26.61 22.20 -10.84
N THR A 321 -27.20 22.34 -9.66
CA THR A 321 -27.83 21.23 -8.94
C THR A 321 -29.19 21.63 -8.39
N ILE A 322 -30.03 20.64 -8.14
CA ILE A 322 -31.38 20.82 -7.60
C ILE A 322 -31.46 20.12 -6.25
N SER A 323 -31.96 20.83 -5.24
CA SER A 323 -32.12 20.24 -3.91
C SER A 323 -33.42 19.43 -3.83
N SER A 324 -33.32 18.10 -3.85
CA SER A 324 -34.46 17.20 -3.66
C SER A 324 -35.24 17.47 -2.36
N TYR A 325 -34.56 17.77 -1.26
CA TYR A 325 -35.21 18.06 0.04
C TYR A 325 -36.11 19.30 -0.02
N ARG A 326 -35.60 20.41 -0.58
CA ARG A 326 -36.38 21.64 -0.81
C ARG A 326 -37.55 21.41 -1.77
N LEU A 327 -37.31 20.69 -2.87
CA LEU A 327 -38.34 20.36 -3.86
C LEU A 327 -39.51 19.60 -3.21
N THR A 328 -39.22 18.54 -2.46
CA THR A 328 -40.24 17.77 -1.74
C THR A 328 -40.99 18.61 -0.70
N THR A 329 -40.27 19.47 0.03
CA THR A 329 -40.87 20.32 1.08
C THR A 329 -41.84 21.36 0.50
N ILE A 330 -41.44 22.06 -0.57
CA ILE A 330 -42.31 23.03 -1.25
C ILE A 330 -43.47 22.31 -1.95
N GLY A 331 -43.25 21.12 -2.50
CA GLY A 331 -44.32 20.29 -3.08
C GLY A 331 -45.42 19.93 -2.07
N ILE A 332 -45.04 19.59 -0.83
CA ILE A 332 -46.00 19.35 0.27
C ILE A 332 -46.79 20.62 0.56
N ALA A 333 -46.13 21.78 0.68
CA ALA A 333 -46.78 23.06 0.95
C ALA A 333 -47.76 23.46 -0.16
N GLY A 334 -47.35 23.34 -1.42
CA GLY A 334 -48.22 23.59 -2.57
C GLY A 334 -49.43 22.65 -2.61
N THR A 335 -49.24 21.37 -2.29
CA THR A 335 -50.35 20.40 -2.21
C THR A 335 -51.36 20.79 -1.12
N GLN A 336 -50.87 21.18 0.05
CA GLN A 336 -51.73 21.67 1.14
C GLN A 336 -52.50 22.93 0.76
N GLU A 337 -51.87 23.84 0.00
CA GLU A 337 -52.52 25.05 -0.50
C GLU A 337 -53.64 24.74 -1.50
N VAL A 338 -53.40 23.82 -2.44
CA VAL A 338 -54.43 23.36 -3.39
C VAL A 338 -55.62 22.76 -2.65
N TYR A 339 -55.37 21.90 -1.66
CA TYR A 339 -56.44 21.29 -0.87
C TYR A 339 -57.29 22.34 -0.12
N LYS A 340 -56.64 23.34 0.50
CA LYS A 340 -57.36 24.45 1.17
C LYS A 340 -58.22 25.26 0.20
N LYS A 341 -57.69 25.59 -0.98
CA LYS A 341 -58.43 26.30 -2.02
C LYS A 341 -59.61 25.48 -2.54
N HIS A 342 -59.45 24.16 -2.67
CA HIS A 342 -60.52 23.26 -3.07
C HIS A 342 -61.65 23.19 -2.04
N LEU A 343 -61.34 23.02 -0.75
CA LEU A 343 -62.35 23.05 0.31
C LEU A 343 -63.13 24.37 0.34
N ALA A 344 -62.43 25.50 0.18
CA ALA A 344 -63.07 26.80 0.12
C ALA A 344 -64.02 26.95 -1.08
N LEU A 345 -63.73 26.27 -2.20
CA LEU A 345 -64.63 26.23 -3.36
C LEU A 345 -65.85 25.33 -3.09
N GLU A 346 -65.67 24.18 -2.44
CA GLU A 346 -66.77 23.29 -2.06
C GLU A 346 -67.74 23.91 -1.05
N GLU A 347 -67.26 24.75 -0.13
CA GLU A 347 -68.13 25.50 0.81
C GLU A 347 -68.92 26.63 0.14
N THR A 348 -68.58 26.99 -1.10
CA THR A 348 -69.27 28.06 -1.87
C THR A 348 -70.27 27.54 -2.92
N VAL A 349 -70.36 26.22 -3.12
CA VAL A 349 -71.34 25.56 -4.01
C VAL A 349 -72.42 24.91 -3.16
#